data_AF-A0AAN8X4T5-F1
#
_entry.id   AF-A0AAN8X4T5-F1
#
_cell.length_a   1.000
_cell.length_b   1.000
_cell.length_c   1.000
_cell.angle_alpha   90.00
_cell.angle_beta   90.00
_cell.angle_gamma   90.00
#
_symmetry.space_group_name_H-M   'P 1'
#
loop_
_entity.id
_entity.type
_entity.pdbx_description
1 polymer ?
#
loop_
_entity_poly.entity_id
_entity_poly.type
_entity_poly.pdbx_seq_one_letter_code
_entity_poly.pdbx_strand_id
1 'polypeptide(L)'
;MKTEYVYSSWHVVIIFNLCMKTLISATFIGSTNLPTRNVFSKQENRNAAVLSVLDKTPCSYILLRRNTTSYDDLTKDLCESKNCQGIAVFEFPPNNDRNATKLNQLLRVIRQIRIRSECAVLIVLNDDPKFLMTLADVSLTQRTLGGSTRFLVVGQLQYQDISYLTTHWIFAMMNTVFIVPSMNLESASWYLYTYLPYSSSENLLAKIGKWTQKKGLILSGGSSVFQEKFTDFHGATVNFTALPYKPYWTDDNLPDGDRVYSGADRQMLEAMASALNFSIYILPVQSWDEVLQRVAERVSFMSPVVHMVLPQRLLRVDFTCTYEHGINIAFAMAKPVLKPQWQSLYYPLSDQVWLYALGVLIITILSFLSVQNGSNLFGEDKSSGIGALVLSVLGSLFGQTFSTRCPTVSSMRVLIAFWLIFVFILGSAYKGNLIAFLVAPRYPPRPETLAELVKVAERVTMPSYGEQFRNFLKSSEFPNFQALGNMLQVGVSVTDGLQLALKYR
;
A
#
# COMPACT_ATOMS: atom_id res chain seq x y z
N MET A 1 24.72 39.92 -24.23
CA MET A 1 23.45 40.59 -24.57
C MET A 1 22.31 39.72 -24.06
N LYS A 2 21.60 40.22 -23.02
CA LYS A 2 20.29 39.82 -22.44
C LYS A 2 20.08 38.31 -22.19
N THR A 3 19.97 37.71 -21.00
CA THR A 3 19.49 38.11 -19.65
C THR A 3 18.19 38.91 -19.62
N GLU A 4 17.07 38.20 -19.47
CA GLU A 4 15.75 38.55 -18.89
C GLU A 4 15.22 37.17 -18.42
N TYR A 5 15.11 36.76 -17.14
CA TYR A 5 14.62 37.37 -15.91
C TYR A 5 13.25 38.04 -16.05
N VAL A 6 12.22 37.27 -15.67
CA VAL A 6 10.94 37.80 -15.18
C VAL A 6 10.78 37.32 -13.75
N TYR A 7 10.76 38.28 -12.83
CA TYR A 7 10.58 38.15 -11.39
C TYR A 7 9.18 38.66 -11.00
N SER A 8 8.72 38.25 -9.81
CA SER A 8 7.55 38.68 -9.04
C SER A 8 6.23 37.98 -9.43
N SER A 9 5.55 37.30 -8.50
CA SER A 9 5.10 37.84 -7.22
C SER A 9 5.53 37.05 -5.97
N TRP A 10 5.55 37.80 -4.88
CA TRP A 10 6.13 37.49 -3.58
C TRP A 10 5.26 36.61 -2.68
N HIS A 11 5.95 35.97 -1.73
CA HIS A 11 5.46 35.21 -0.59
C HIS A 11 4.34 35.87 0.21
N VAL A 12 3.40 35.04 0.68
CA VAL A 12 2.94 35.11 2.07
C VAL A 12 2.80 33.69 2.61
N VAL A 13 3.73 33.32 3.49
CA VAL A 13 3.53 32.24 4.47
C VAL A 13 2.52 32.77 5.48
N ILE A 14 1.30 32.24 5.48
CA ILE A 14 0.37 32.45 6.59
C ILE A 14 0.19 31.13 7.31
N ILE A 15 0.86 31.05 8.46
CA ILE A 15 0.52 30.16 9.55
C ILE A 15 -0.82 30.65 10.11
N PHE A 16 -1.94 30.00 9.78
CA PHE A 16 -3.17 30.14 10.55
C PHE A 16 -3.38 28.90 11.41
N ASN A 17 -2.75 28.98 12.57
CA ASN A 17 -3.18 28.32 13.78
C ASN A 17 -4.46 29.06 14.24
N LEU A 18 -5.65 28.55 13.93
CA LEU A 18 -6.89 29.06 14.51
C LEU A 18 -7.97 27.98 14.55
N CYS A 19 -8.00 27.30 15.69
CA CYS A 19 -9.17 27.15 16.54
C CYS A 19 -10.51 27.50 15.86
N MET A 20 -11.11 26.53 15.18
CA MET A 20 -12.53 26.60 14.80
C MET A 20 -13.38 25.92 15.89
N LYS A 21 -13.24 26.41 17.13
CA LYS A 21 -14.27 26.30 18.17
C LYS A 21 -15.13 27.54 18.09
N THR A 22 -16.23 27.51 17.33
CA THR A 22 -17.47 28.30 17.50
C THR A 22 -18.21 28.38 16.17
N LEU A 23 -19.23 27.54 15.99
CA LEU A 23 -20.42 27.87 15.18
C LEU A 23 -21.49 26.78 15.26
N ILE A 24 -21.93 26.43 16.47
CA ILE A 24 -23.30 25.95 16.71
C ILE A 24 -23.71 26.47 18.10
N SER A 25 -24.15 27.73 18.16
CA SER A 25 -24.93 28.27 19.28
C SER A 25 -25.88 29.31 18.71
N ALA A 26 -27.18 29.02 18.86
CA ALA A 26 -28.39 29.79 18.63
C ALA A 26 -29.39 28.75 18.10
N THR A 27 -30.40 28.29 18.81
CA THR A 27 -31.34 28.98 19.68
C THR A 27 -32.12 27.94 20.49
N PHE A 28 -32.28 28.11 21.81
CA PHE A 28 -33.58 28.14 22.49
C PHE A 28 -33.40 28.47 23.98
N ILE A 29 -34.21 29.42 24.43
CA ILE A 29 -34.27 30.06 25.75
C ILE A 29 -35.04 29.16 26.73
N GLY A 30 -34.66 29.13 28.02
CA GLY A 30 -35.56 28.58 29.06
C GLY A 30 -34.98 28.33 30.46
N SER A 31 -35.04 29.37 31.30
CA SER A 31 -35.14 29.39 32.78
C SER A 31 -34.11 28.65 33.67
N THR A 32 -33.41 29.46 34.45
CA THR A 32 -32.88 29.16 35.79
C THR A 32 -34.01 28.93 36.79
N ASN A 33 -33.92 27.86 37.58
CA ASN A 33 -34.19 27.85 39.02
C ASN A 33 -33.85 26.47 39.61
N LEU A 34 -32.85 26.45 40.50
CA LEU A 34 -32.57 25.34 41.41
C LEU A 34 -33.66 25.29 42.50
N PRO A 35 -33.99 24.09 42.98
CA PRO A 35 -33.92 23.89 44.41
C PRO A 35 -33.09 22.67 44.78
N THR A 36 -32.22 22.88 45.76
CA THR A 36 -31.58 21.87 46.60
C THR A 36 -32.60 20.86 47.14
N ARG A 37 -32.41 19.57 46.89
CA ARG A 37 -32.99 18.51 47.73
C ARG A 37 -32.17 17.22 47.66
N ASN A 38 -31.51 16.94 48.79
CA ASN A 38 -30.93 15.64 49.14
C ASN A 38 -32.00 14.54 49.05
N VAL A 39 -32.00 13.75 47.97
CA VAL A 39 -32.35 12.33 47.93
C VAL A 39 -31.68 11.76 46.67
N PHE A 40 -30.50 11.15 46.81
CA PHE A 40 -29.81 10.58 45.64
C PHE A 40 -30.64 9.44 45.03
N SER A 41 -31.16 9.65 43.83
CA SER A 41 -31.91 8.63 43.10
C SER A 41 -30.96 7.52 42.61
N LYS A 42 -31.48 6.32 42.30
CA LYS A 42 -30.69 5.27 41.64
C LYS A 42 -30.05 5.74 40.32
N GLN A 43 -30.62 6.77 39.68
CA GLN A 43 -30.19 7.37 38.42
C GLN A 43 -28.88 8.16 38.55
N GLU A 44 -28.77 9.04 39.54
CA GLU A 44 -27.56 9.86 39.76
C GLU A 44 -26.31 9.00 40.03
N ASN A 45 -26.50 7.90 40.76
CA ASN A 45 -25.41 6.94 41.04
C ASN A 45 -24.90 6.23 39.76
N ARG A 46 -25.77 6.00 38.77
CA ARG A 46 -25.37 5.43 37.48
C ARG A 46 -24.51 6.42 36.69
N ASN A 47 -24.94 7.68 36.63
CA ASN A 47 -24.28 8.69 35.81
C ASN A 47 -22.87 9.00 36.32
N ALA A 48 -22.72 9.11 37.64
CA ALA A 48 -21.42 9.28 38.28
C ALA A 48 -20.44 8.12 38.00
N ALA A 49 -20.95 6.89 37.84
CA ALA A 49 -20.12 5.74 37.46
C ALA A 49 -19.56 5.89 36.04
N VAL A 50 -20.40 6.29 35.08
CA VAL A 50 -19.99 6.51 33.69
C VAL A 50 -18.99 7.66 33.59
N LEU A 51 -19.27 8.80 34.22
CA LEU A 51 -18.38 9.97 34.20
C LEU A 51 -16.97 9.65 34.71
N SER A 52 -16.87 8.89 35.82
CA SER A 52 -15.58 8.50 36.39
C SER A 52 -14.70 7.64 35.47
N VAL A 53 -15.32 6.92 34.52
CA VAL A 53 -14.61 6.16 33.48
C VAL A 53 -14.12 7.11 32.38
N LEU A 54 -14.96 8.05 31.96
CA LEU A 54 -14.67 8.95 30.85
C LEU A 54 -13.62 10.01 31.21
N ASP A 55 -13.60 10.49 32.45
CA ASP A 55 -12.59 11.46 32.93
C ASP A 55 -11.16 10.95 32.80
N LYS A 56 -10.95 9.63 32.83
CA LYS A 56 -9.64 9.00 32.68
C LYS A 56 -9.21 8.79 31.22
N THR A 57 -9.99 9.24 30.23
CA THR A 57 -9.71 9.00 28.80
C THR A 57 -9.70 10.30 27.99
N PRO A 58 -8.69 10.56 27.14
CA PRO A 58 -8.70 11.72 26.24
C PRO A 58 -9.12 11.30 24.82
N CYS A 59 -10.41 11.00 24.60
CA CYS A 59 -10.92 10.55 23.29
C CYS A 59 -12.20 11.30 22.91
N SER A 60 -12.57 11.29 21.63
CA SER A 60 -13.88 11.77 21.17
C SER A 60 -14.97 10.80 21.62
N TYR A 61 -16.10 11.31 22.09
CA TYR A 61 -17.18 10.47 22.62
C TYR A 61 -18.38 10.49 21.67
N ILE A 62 -18.95 9.31 21.47
CA ILE A 62 -20.16 9.13 20.69
C ILE A 62 -21.15 8.43 21.59
N LEU A 63 -22.30 9.02 21.83
CA LEU A 63 -23.33 8.49 22.70
C LEU A 63 -24.51 8.01 21.86
N LEU A 64 -24.83 6.73 21.99
CA LEU A 64 -26.01 6.08 21.41
C LEU A 64 -27.01 5.80 22.51
N ARG A 65 -28.18 6.42 22.43
CA ARG A 65 -29.26 6.23 23.42
C ARG A 65 -30.59 5.88 22.77
N ARG A 66 -31.39 5.09 23.47
CA ARG A 66 -32.79 4.86 23.11
C ARG A 66 -33.58 6.12 23.38
N ASN A 67 -34.59 6.42 22.56
CA ASN A 67 -35.56 7.49 22.81
C ASN A 67 -36.47 7.12 24.01
N THR A 68 -35.91 7.13 25.21
CA THR A 68 -36.59 6.99 26.50
C THR A 68 -36.02 8.04 27.46
N THR A 69 -36.89 8.63 28.27
CA THR A 69 -36.52 9.68 29.24
C THR A 69 -35.55 9.20 30.32
N SER A 70 -35.32 7.89 30.43
CA SER A 70 -34.42 7.29 31.43
C SER A 70 -32.94 7.69 31.25
N TYR A 71 -32.57 8.34 30.16
CA TYR A 71 -31.18 8.66 29.81
C TYR A 71 -30.91 10.15 29.60
N ASP A 72 -31.90 11.03 29.80
CA ASP A 72 -31.77 12.48 29.63
C ASP A 72 -30.83 13.10 30.67
N ASP A 73 -30.94 12.67 31.93
CA ASP A 73 -30.06 13.16 33.00
C ASP A 73 -28.58 12.85 32.70
N LEU A 74 -28.29 11.65 32.21
CA LEU A 74 -26.92 11.25 31.85
C LEU A 74 -26.36 12.11 30.71
N THR A 75 -27.19 12.43 29.70
CA THR A 75 -26.75 13.30 28.61
C THR A 75 -26.41 14.70 29.09
N LYS A 76 -27.21 15.24 30.02
CA LYS A 76 -26.99 16.54 30.60
C LYS A 76 -25.70 16.56 31.43
N ASP A 77 -25.52 15.58 32.30
CA ASP A 77 -24.32 15.44 33.14
C ASP A 77 -23.04 15.29 32.30
N LEU A 78 -23.09 14.51 31.22
CA LEU A 78 -21.98 14.36 30.26
C LEU A 78 -21.63 15.67 29.57
N CYS A 79 -22.67 16.42 29.17
CA CYS A 79 -22.50 17.71 28.53
C CYS A 79 -21.93 18.77 29.47
N GLU A 80 -22.36 18.77 30.74
CA GLU A 80 -21.84 19.66 31.79
C GLU A 80 -20.39 19.33 32.15
N SER A 81 -20.02 18.05 32.24
CA SER A 81 -18.64 17.62 32.57
C SER A 81 -17.63 17.93 31.45
N LYS A 82 -18.01 17.76 30.18
CA LYS A 82 -17.09 17.86 29.02
C LYS A 82 -17.36 19.07 28.11
N ASN A 83 -18.18 20.04 28.55
CA ASN A 83 -18.59 21.23 27.77
C ASN A 83 -19.24 20.92 26.40
N CYS A 84 -19.83 19.73 26.23
CA CYS A 84 -20.36 19.16 24.97
C CYS A 84 -19.40 19.18 23.74
N GLN A 85 -18.20 19.73 23.83
CA GLN A 85 -17.24 19.81 22.72
C GLN A 85 -16.59 18.44 22.54
N GLY A 86 -16.97 17.73 21.48
CA GLY A 86 -16.46 16.38 21.18
C GLY A 86 -17.36 15.23 21.66
N ILE A 87 -18.60 15.53 22.07
CA ILE A 87 -19.63 14.51 22.33
C ILE A 87 -20.69 14.59 21.23
N ALA A 88 -20.85 13.51 20.45
CA ALA A 88 -21.93 13.37 19.49
C ALA A 88 -23.04 12.49 20.08
N VAL A 89 -24.22 13.06 20.32
CA VAL A 89 -25.38 12.32 20.87
C VAL A 89 -26.32 11.93 19.73
N PHE A 90 -26.66 10.64 19.69
CA PHE A 90 -27.56 10.08 18.71
C PHE A 90 -28.67 9.28 19.39
N GLU A 91 -29.89 9.52 18.93
CA GLU A 91 -31.08 8.81 19.40
C GLU A 91 -31.53 7.80 18.37
N PHE A 92 -31.88 6.60 18.83
CA PHE A 92 -32.51 5.59 17.98
C PHE A 92 -33.98 5.34 18.37
N PRO A 93 -34.87 5.17 17.38
CA PRO A 93 -36.29 4.95 17.60
C PRO A 93 -36.59 3.54 18.17
N PRO A 94 -37.68 3.37 18.94
CA PRO A 94 -38.08 2.07 19.49
C PRO A 94 -38.46 1.08 18.38
N ASN A 95 -37.97 -0.17 18.51
CA ASN A 95 -38.08 -1.29 17.55
C ASN A 95 -39.35 -1.28 16.69
N ASN A 96 -39.18 -0.92 15.42
CA ASN A 96 -40.11 -1.17 14.33
C ASN A 96 -39.27 -1.35 13.07
N ASP A 97 -39.60 -2.29 12.19
CA ASP A 97 -38.74 -2.67 11.04
C ASP A 97 -38.42 -1.52 10.07
N ARG A 98 -39.22 -0.45 10.08
CA ARG A 98 -38.92 0.83 9.38
C ARG A 98 -37.71 1.60 9.96
N ASN A 99 -37.12 1.13 11.06
CA ASN A 99 -36.02 1.78 11.77
C ASN A 99 -34.63 1.29 11.36
N ALA A 100 -34.51 0.16 10.65
CA ALA A 100 -33.22 -0.36 10.19
C ALA A 100 -32.50 0.63 9.25
N THR A 101 -33.25 1.34 8.40
CA THR A 101 -32.71 2.37 7.50
C THR A 101 -32.18 3.59 8.25
N LYS A 102 -32.85 4.02 9.33
CA LYS A 102 -32.40 5.13 10.19
C LYS A 102 -31.16 4.73 10.99
N LEU A 103 -31.12 3.53 11.56
CA LEU A 103 -29.93 2.99 12.23
C LEU A 103 -28.75 2.94 11.25
N ASN A 104 -29.00 2.49 10.02
CA ASN A 104 -27.99 2.45 8.97
C ASN A 104 -27.45 3.83 8.60
N GLN A 105 -28.29 4.86 8.53
CA GLN A 105 -27.83 6.24 8.27
C GLN A 105 -26.99 6.78 9.42
N LEU A 106 -27.45 6.56 10.66
CA LEU A 106 -26.77 6.99 11.87
C LEU A 106 -25.37 6.36 11.99
N LEU A 107 -25.28 5.06 11.76
CA LEU A 107 -24.03 4.30 11.78
C LEU A 107 -23.02 4.81 10.72
N ARG A 108 -23.49 5.27 9.55
CA ARG A 108 -22.62 5.95 8.56
C ARG A 108 -22.05 7.28 9.09
N VAL A 109 -22.85 8.07 9.81
CA VAL A 109 -22.36 9.32 10.42
C VAL A 109 -21.32 9.03 11.49
N ILE A 110 -21.56 8.04 12.35
CA ILE A 110 -20.59 7.58 13.37
C ILE A 110 -19.28 7.17 12.70
N ARG A 111 -19.35 6.43 11.60
CA ARG A 111 -18.16 6.04 10.83
C ARG A 111 -17.37 7.26 10.34
N GLN A 112 -18.04 8.30 9.85
CA GLN A 112 -17.38 9.53 9.39
C GLN A 112 -16.69 10.28 10.53
N ILE A 113 -17.34 10.35 11.71
CA ILE A 113 -16.74 10.95 12.91
C ILE A 113 -15.48 10.17 13.30
N ARG A 114 -15.58 8.83 13.36
CA ARG A 114 -14.45 7.96 13.70
C ARG A 114 -13.26 8.16 12.76
N ILE A 115 -13.49 8.20 11.44
CA ILE A 115 -12.41 8.38 10.45
C ILE A 115 -11.64 9.70 10.67
N ARG A 116 -12.29 10.72 11.23
CA ARG A 116 -11.67 12.03 11.51
C ARG A 116 -11.07 12.15 12.91
N SER A 117 -11.31 11.18 13.79
CA SER A 117 -10.81 11.19 15.18
C SER A 117 -9.72 10.14 15.38
N GLU A 118 -8.63 10.51 16.05
CA GLU A 118 -7.55 9.57 16.39
C GLU A 118 -8.00 8.51 17.41
N CYS A 119 -8.90 8.87 18.33
CA CYS A 119 -9.53 7.97 19.29
C CYS A 119 -11.03 8.27 19.43
N ALA A 120 -11.87 7.23 19.36
CA ALA A 120 -13.31 7.33 19.57
C ALA A 120 -13.78 6.32 20.63
N VAL A 121 -14.59 6.78 21.58
CA VAL A 121 -15.29 5.96 22.58
C VAL A 121 -16.78 5.97 22.26
N LEU A 122 -17.32 4.82 21.88
CA LEU A 122 -18.73 4.64 21.61
C LEU A 122 -19.43 4.16 22.88
N ILE A 123 -20.29 5.00 23.44
CA ILE A 123 -21.09 4.73 24.64
C ILE A 123 -22.48 4.33 24.19
N VAL A 124 -22.92 3.12 24.56
CA VAL A 124 -24.24 2.61 24.23
C VAL A 124 -25.06 2.43 25.50
N LEU A 125 -26.15 3.19 25.57
CA LEU A 125 -27.09 3.20 26.68
C LEU A 125 -28.33 2.39 26.28
N ASN A 126 -28.34 1.12 26.64
CA ASN A 126 -29.47 0.27 26.33
C ASN A 126 -29.52 -0.96 27.24
N ASP A 127 -30.74 -1.31 27.67
CA ASP A 127 -31.01 -2.44 28.55
C ASP A 127 -31.44 -3.70 27.77
N ASP A 128 -31.78 -3.56 26.48
CA ASP A 128 -32.25 -4.67 25.65
C ASP A 128 -31.08 -5.38 24.93
N PRO A 129 -30.76 -6.65 25.29
CA PRO A 129 -29.67 -7.37 24.65
C PRO A 129 -29.93 -7.63 23.16
N LYS A 130 -31.19 -7.75 22.72
CA LYS A 130 -31.52 -7.99 21.29
C LYS A 130 -31.06 -6.84 20.41
N PHE A 131 -31.32 -5.62 20.84
CA PHE A 131 -30.86 -4.43 20.12
C PHE A 131 -29.33 -4.34 20.11
N LEU A 132 -28.65 -4.67 21.21
CA LEU A 132 -27.17 -4.62 21.26
C LEU A 132 -26.54 -5.60 20.26
N MET A 133 -27.14 -6.78 20.07
CA MET A 133 -26.72 -7.73 19.02
C MET A 133 -26.94 -7.18 17.62
N THR A 134 -28.14 -6.66 17.34
CA THR A 134 -28.43 -6.04 16.03
C THR A 134 -27.49 -4.88 15.74
N LEU A 135 -27.21 -4.04 16.75
CA LEU A 135 -26.26 -2.95 16.64
C LEU A 135 -24.86 -3.49 16.30
N ALA A 136 -24.43 -4.58 16.94
CA ALA A 136 -23.14 -5.19 16.66
C ALA A 136 -23.06 -5.70 15.21
N ASP A 137 -24.05 -6.48 14.76
CA ASP A 137 -24.03 -7.06 13.42
C ASP A 137 -24.09 -5.99 12.31
N VAL A 138 -24.91 -4.95 12.49
CA VAL A 138 -25.00 -3.84 11.54
C VAL A 138 -23.72 -3.00 11.59
N SER A 139 -23.15 -2.75 12.78
CA SER A 139 -21.89 -2.02 12.92
C SER A 139 -20.72 -2.71 12.24
N LEU A 140 -20.68 -4.05 12.32
CA LEU A 140 -19.71 -4.87 11.62
C LEU A 140 -19.87 -4.77 10.10
N THR A 141 -21.10 -4.96 9.62
CA THR A 141 -21.41 -4.92 8.19
C THR A 141 -21.08 -3.56 7.58
N GLN A 142 -21.36 -2.49 8.32
CA GLN A 142 -21.08 -1.12 7.87
C GLN A 142 -19.65 -0.64 8.17
N ARG A 143 -18.86 -1.45 8.89
CA ARG A 143 -17.49 -1.11 9.33
C ARG A 143 -17.45 0.25 10.01
N THR A 144 -18.39 0.47 10.93
CA THR A 144 -18.50 1.73 11.67
C THR A 144 -17.38 1.91 12.67
N LEU A 145 -16.95 0.80 13.28
CA LEU A 145 -15.92 0.74 14.29
C LEU A 145 -14.59 0.30 13.67
N GLY A 146 -13.48 0.77 14.22
CA GLY A 146 -12.13 0.32 13.84
C GLY A 146 -11.34 -0.15 15.07
N GLY A 147 -10.14 -0.70 14.87
CA GLY A 147 -9.33 -1.29 15.96
C GLY A 147 -9.03 -0.36 17.14
N SER A 148 -8.94 0.97 16.91
CA SER A 148 -8.73 1.97 17.97
C SER A 148 -10.03 2.41 18.69
N THR A 149 -11.19 1.93 18.25
CA THR A 149 -12.48 2.32 18.82
C THR A 149 -12.75 1.55 20.10
N ARG A 150 -13.02 2.28 21.18
CA ARG A 150 -13.36 1.72 22.49
C ARG A 150 -14.87 1.69 22.65
N PHE A 151 -15.40 0.61 23.21
CA PHE A 151 -16.84 0.40 23.34
C PHE A 151 -17.24 0.34 24.81
N LEU A 152 -18.22 1.15 25.20
CA LEU A 152 -18.74 1.20 26.57
C LEU A 152 -20.23 0.92 26.56
N VAL A 153 -20.65 -0.24 27.06
CA VAL A 153 -22.06 -0.61 27.20
C VAL A 153 -22.50 -0.33 28.62
N VAL A 154 -23.57 0.44 28.78
CA VAL A 154 -24.17 0.73 30.08
C VAL A 154 -25.62 0.31 30.05
N GLY A 155 -25.98 -0.68 30.84
CA GLY A 155 -27.34 -1.21 30.90
C GLY A 155 -27.59 -2.04 32.16
N GLN A 156 -28.86 -2.28 32.47
CA GLN A 156 -29.30 -3.21 33.50
C GLN A 156 -29.25 -4.66 33.01
N LEU A 157 -28.10 -5.08 32.47
CA LEU A 157 -27.89 -6.41 31.92
C LEU A 157 -27.59 -7.42 33.04
N GLN A 158 -27.95 -8.68 32.89
CA GLN A 158 -27.50 -9.74 33.78
C GLN A 158 -26.21 -10.39 33.25
N TYR A 159 -25.51 -11.15 34.10
CA TYR A 159 -24.30 -11.87 33.69
C TYR A 159 -24.53 -12.78 32.46
N GLN A 160 -25.69 -13.43 32.39
CA GLN A 160 -26.07 -14.28 31.26
C GLN A 160 -26.22 -13.49 29.95
N ASP A 161 -26.77 -12.27 30.01
CA ASP A 161 -26.90 -11.39 28.85
C ASP A 161 -25.53 -10.99 28.32
N ILE A 162 -24.58 -10.66 29.21
CA ILE A 162 -23.21 -10.30 28.81
C ILE A 162 -22.53 -11.50 28.15
N SER A 163 -22.64 -12.69 28.73
CA SER A 163 -22.09 -13.92 28.16
C SER A 163 -22.64 -14.18 26.75
N TYR A 164 -23.93 -13.92 26.53
CA TYR A 164 -24.54 -14.06 25.21
C TYR A 164 -24.06 -12.98 24.23
N LEU A 165 -23.94 -11.72 24.68
CA LEU A 165 -23.40 -10.64 23.86
C LEU A 165 -21.95 -10.92 23.43
N THR A 166 -21.13 -11.53 24.29
CA THR A 166 -19.74 -11.87 23.96
C THR A 166 -19.60 -12.96 22.90
N THR A 167 -20.69 -13.56 22.41
CA THR A 167 -20.65 -14.41 21.21
C THR A 167 -20.47 -13.60 19.92
N HIS A 168 -20.87 -12.32 19.91
CA HIS A 168 -20.67 -11.44 18.77
C HIS A 168 -19.26 -10.85 18.76
N TRP A 169 -18.63 -10.82 17.58
CA TRP A 169 -17.24 -10.44 17.39
C TRP A 169 -16.86 -9.07 17.97
N ILE A 170 -17.72 -8.04 17.86
CA ILE A 170 -17.41 -6.70 18.42
C ILE A 170 -17.16 -6.79 19.92
N PHE A 171 -18.05 -7.46 20.63
CA PHE A 171 -18.00 -7.52 22.08
C PHE A 171 -16.88 -8.44 22.57
N ALA A 172 -16.59 -9.51 21.82
CA ALA A 172 -15.50 -10.42 22.10
C ALA A 172 -14.11 -9.78 21.85
N MET A 173 -13.88 -9.33 20.62
CA MET A 173 -12.54 -9.01 20.12
C MET A 173 -12.17 -7.53 20.26
N MET A 174 -13.13 -6.60 20.21
CA MET A 174 -12.83 -5.17 20.38
C MET A 174 -12.72 -4.81 21.86
N ASN A 175 -12.12 -3.66 22.17
CA ASN A 175 -11.96 -3.17 23.55
C ASN A 175 -13.30 -2.69 24.12
N THR A 176 -14.09 -3.66 24.60
CA THR A 176 -15.45 -3.50 25.13
C THR A 176 -15.46 -3.61 26.65
N VAL A 177 -16.13 -2.66 27.31
CA VAL A 177 -16.40 -2.67 28.74
C VAL A 177 -17.90 -2.60 28.99
N PHE A 178 -18.40 -3.48 29.85
CA PHE A 178 -19.79 -3.52 30.29
C PHE A 178 -19.90 -2.96 31.71
N ILE A 179 -20.77 -1.95 31.89
CA ILE A 179 -21.10 -1.38 33.20
C ILE A 179 -22.48 -1.90 33.61
N VAL A 180 -22.51 -2.69 34.68
CA VAL A 180 -23.69 -3.47 35.10
C VAL A 180 -23.95 -3.31 36.60
N PRO A 181 -25.22 -3.20 37.06
CA PRO A 181 -25.48 -3.02 38.49
C PRO A 181 -25.14 -4.27 39.29
N SER A 182 -24.67 -4.07 40.51
CA SER A 182 -24.47 -5.13 41.51
C SER A 182 -25.83 -5.63 42.01
N MET A 183 -25.98 -6.95 42.10
CA MET A 183 -27.17 -7.62 42.65
C MET A 183 -27.38 -7.37 44.16
N ASN A 184 -26.38 -6.82 44.88
CA ASN A 184 -26.47 -6.60 46.32
C ASN A 184 -27.29 -5.35 46.65
N LEU A 185 -28.42 -5.54 47.35
CA LEU A 185 -29.41 -4.51 47.70
C LEU A 185 -28.91 -3.41 48.66
N GLU A 186 -27.83 -3.65 49.42
CA GLU A 186 -27.40 -2.75 50.50
C GLU A 186 -26.53 -1.57 50.04
N SER A 187 -25.99 -1.61 48.81
CA SER A 187 -25.25 -0.47 48.25
C SER A 187 -25.34 -0.44 46.72
N ALA A 188 -25.82 0.69 46.18
CA ALA A 188 -25.82 0.97 44.75
C ALA A 188 -24.37 0.97 44.23
N SER A 189 -23.94 -0.19 43.77
CA SER A 189 -22.59 -0.43 43.27
C SER A 189 -22.67 -0.99 41.87
N TRP A 190 -21.72 -0.59 41.03
CA TRP A 190 -21.67 -1.00 39.63
C TRP A 190 -20.40 -1.80 39.40
N TYR A 191 -20.50 -2.86 38.62
CA TYR A 191 -19.37 -3.68 38.23
C TYR A 191 -19.02 -3.40 36.78
N LEU A 192 -17.71 -3.37 36.54
CA LEU A 192 -17.15 -3.27 35.22
C LEU A 192 -16.65 -4.66 34.81
N TYR A 193 -17.11 -5.12 33.66
CA TYR A 193 -16.71 -6.38 33.07
C TYR A 193 -16.08 -6.17 31.71
N THR A 194 -15.08 -6.97 31.38
CA THR A 194 -14.54 -7.09 30.03
C THR A 194 -14.44 -8.56 29.66
N TYR A 195 -14.51 -8.86 28.38
CA TYR A 195 -14.30 -10.20 27.85
C TYR A 195 -12.86 -10.32 27.37
N LEU A 196 -12.12 -11.29 27.90
CA LEU A 196 -10.75 -11.59 27.51
C LEU A 196 -10.78 -12.85 26.61
N PRO A 197 -10.74 -12.68 25.28
CA PRO A 197 -10.66 -13.84 24.39
C PRO A 197 -9.36 -14.59 24.66
N TYR A 198 -9.41 -15.92 24.66
CA TYR A 198 -8.26 -16.81 24.88
C TYR A 198 -7.66 -16.86 26.29
N SER A 199 -8.26 -16.19 27.30
CA SER A 199 -7.78 -16.28 28.69
C SER A 199 -7.70 -17.73 29.18
N SER A 200 -6.66 -18.07 29.93
CA SER A 200 -6.49 -19.40 30.54
C SER A 200 -7.49 -19.67 31.67
N SER A 201 -8.28 -18.67 32.08
CA SER A 201 -9.32 -18.80 33.10
C SER A 201 -10.61 -19.39 32.55
N GLU A 202 -11.22 -20.33 33.29
CA GLU A 202 -12.55 -20.89 32.97
C GLU A 202 -13.62 -19.79 32.79
N ASN A 203 -13.46 -18.67 33.49
CA ASN A 203 -14.25 -17.46 33.27
C ASN A 203 -13.50 -16.50 32.33
N LEU A 204 -13.95 -16.44 31.07
CA LEU A 204 -13.48 -15.47 30.06
C LEU A 204 -13.94 -14.03 30.35
N LEU A 205 -14.91 -13.88 31.25
CA LEU A 205 -15.54 -12.61 31.62
C LEU A 205 -14.87 -12.07 32.88
N ALA A 206 -13.87 -11.21 32.70
CA ALA A 206 -13.05 -10.67 33.76
C ALA A 206 -13.69 -9.43 34.40
N LYS A 207 -13.71 -9.39 35.74
CA LYS A 207 -14.17 -8.26 36.52
C LYS A 207 -13.04 -7.25 36.73
N ILE A 208 -13.05 -6.17 35.96
CA ILE A 208 -11.97 -5.18 35.95
C ILE A 208 -12.11 -4.13 37.05
N GLY A 209 -13.30 -3.95 37.63
CA GLY A 209 -13.47 -2.96 38.68
C GLY A 209 -14.86 -2.91 39.30
N LYS A 210 -14.95 -2.11 40.37
CA LYS A 210 -16.18 -1.79 41.08
C LYS A 210 -16.26 -0.28 41.27
N TRP A 211 -17.38 0.30 40.89
CA TRP A 211 -17.73 1.66 41.26
C TRP A 211 -18.66 1.66 42.47
N THR A 212 -18.39 2.55 43.43
CA THR A 212 -19.24 2.78 44.60
C THR A 212 -19.36 4.27 44.89
N GLN A 213 -20.51 4.72 45.40
CA GLN A 213 -20.75 6.13 45.71
C GLN A 213 -19.69 6.73 46.67
N LYS A 214 -19.24 5.96 47.68
CA LYS A 214 -18.30 6.44 48.71
C LYS A 214 -16.83 6.48 48.25
N LYS A 215 -16.42 5.56 47.36
CA LYS A 215 -15.01 5.39 46.98
C LYS A 215 -14.72 5.69 45.50
N GLY A 216 -15.74 6.01 44.70
CA GLY A 216 -15.61 6.17 43.26
C GLY A 216 -15.28 4.85 42.54
N LEU A 217 -14.64 4.97 41.37
CA LEU A 217 -14.20 3.84 40.56
C LEU A 217 -12.90 3.24 41.10
N ILE A 218 -12.99 2.00 41.60
CA ILE A 218 -11.84 1.20 42.01
C ILE A 218 -11.60 0.12 40.95
N LEU A 219 -10.42 0.14 40.34
CA LEU A 219 -10.00 -0.86 39.36
C LEU A 219 -9.22 -1.96 40.06
N SER A 220 -9.54 -3.21 39.72
CA SER A 220 -8.85 -4.40 40.22
C SER A 220 -7.43 -4.40 39.64
N GLY A 221 -6.40 -4.33 40.48
CA GLY A 221 -5.00 -4.45 40.03
C GLY A 221 -4.37 -3.22 39.38
N GLY A 222 -4.94 -2.01 39.54
CA GLY A 222 -4.34 -0.76 39.04
C GLY A 222 -4.35 -0.59 37.51
N SER A 223 -4.99 -1.50 36.78
CA SER A 223 -5.12 -1.49 35.33
C SER A 223 -6.00 -0.34 34.81
N SER A 224 -5.81 0.06 33.54
CA SER A 224 -6.70 0.99 32.82
C SER A 224 -8.13 0.43 32.69
N VAL A 225 -9.11 1.30 32.45
CA VAL A 225 -10.51 0.86 32.22
C VAL A 225 -10.62 0.03 30.93
N PHE A 226 -9.89 0.43 29.90
CA PHE A 226 -9.77 -0.30 28.64
C PHE A 226 -8.42 -1.02 28.66
N GLN A 227 -8.42 -2.33 28.92
CA GLN A 227 -7.21 -3.15 28.99
C GLN A 227 -6.81 -3.64 27.59
N GLU A 228 -5.52 -3.90 27.39
CA GLU A 228 -5.01 -4.54 26.17
C GLU A 228 -5.31 -6.05 26.20
N LYS A 229 -6.13 -6.52 25.25
CA LYS A 229 -6.66 -7.90 25.24
C LYS A 229 -5.72 -8.94 24.64
N PHE A 230 -4.77 -8.53 23.81
CA PHE A 230 -3.96 -9.43 22.98
C PHE A 230 -2.46 -9.33 23.32
N THR A 231 -2.14 -9.24 24.61
CA THR A 231 -0.74 -9.29 25.09
C THR A 231 -0.21 -10.72 25.14
N ASP A 232 -1.09 -11.70 25.33
CA ASP A 232 -0.83 -13.14 25.35
C ASP A 232 -2.09 -13.86 24.84
N PHE A 233 -1.92 -14.94 24.07
CA PHE A 233 -2.99 -15.81 23.56
C PHE A 233 -3.07 -17.13 24.33
N HIS A 234 -2.24 -17.31 25.36
CA HIS A 234 -2.27 -18.42 26.31
C HIS A 234 -2.22 -19.81 25.65
N GLY A 235 -1.46 -19.94 24.56
CA GLY A 235 -1.29 -21.18 23.81
C GLY A 235 -2.43 -21.51 22.84
N ALA A 236 -3.41 -20.63 22.67
CA ALA A 236 -4.55 -20.87 21.78
C ALA A 236 -4.11 -21.13 20.33
N THR A 237 -4.85 -22.01 19.64
CA THR A 237 -4.65 -22.27 18.21
C THR A 237 -5.40 -21.24 17.39
N VAL A 238 -4.66 -20.50 16.56
CA VAL A 238 -5.20 -19.42 15.72
C VAL A 238 -5.15 -19.85 14.25
N ASN A 239 -6.27 -19.64 13.57
CA ASN A 239 -6.44 -20.00 12.17
C ASN A 239 -5.90 -18.91 11.23
N PHE A 240 -5.10 -19.31 10.26
CA PHE A 240 -4.58 -18.45 9.21
C PHE A 240 -4.86 -19.06 7.84
N THR A 241 -4.88 -18.23 6.81
CA THR A 241 -5.04 -18.65 5.42
C THR A 241 -3.86 -18.15 4.62
N ALA A 242 -3.19 -19.04 3.89
CA ALA A 242 -2.08 -18.71 3.03
C ALA A 242 -2.09 -19.63 1.79
N LEU A 243 -1.59 -19.11 0.68
CA LEU A 243 -1.35 -19.87 -0.55
C LEU A 243 0.13 -19.74 -0.95
N PRO A 244 0.66 -20.69 -1.74
CA PRO A 244 2.05 -20.64 -2.18
C PRO A 244 2.35 -19.35 -2.96
N TYR A 245 3.33 -18.59 -2.48
CA TYR A 245 3.77 -17.34 -3.08
C TYR A 245 5.24 -17.08 -2.74
N LYS A 246 6.14 -17.62 -3.55
CA LYS A 246 7.60 -17.56 -3.28
C LYS A 246 8.10 -16.11 -3.37
N PRO A 247 9.02 -15.68 -2.47
CA PRO A 247 9.66 -16.42 -1.38
C PRO A 247 8.92 -16.35 -0.02
N TYR A 248 7.73 -15.76 0.02
CA TYR A 248 6.96 -15.52 1.25
C TYR A 248 6.34 -16.78 1.83
N TRP A 249 5.74 -17.59 0.96
CA TRP A 249 5.15 -18.89 1.29
C TRP A 249 5.59 -19.96 0.29
N THR A 250 6.11 -21.04 0.82
CA THR A 250 6.47 -22.28 0.11
C THR A 250 5.75 -23.44 0.77
N ASP A 251 5.15 -24.30 -0.05
CA ASP A 251 4.56 -25.57 0.36
C ASP A 251 5.42 -26.72 -0.16
N ASP A 252 6.22 -27.29 0.72
CA ASP A 252 6.98 -28.49 0.40
C ASP A 252 6.20 -29.70 0.92
N ASN A 253 5.91 -30.66 0.03
CA ASN A 253 5.30 -31.92 0.43
C ASN A 253 6.36 -32.81 1.05
N LEU A 254 6.19 -33.21 2.31
CA LEU A 254 7.01 -34.26 2.90
C LEU A 254 6.69 -35.61 2.23
N PRO A 255 7.64 -36.57 2.25
CA PRO A 255 7.41 -37.92 1.77
C PRO A 255 6.22 -38.63 2.46
N ASP A 256 5.89 -38.21 3.69
CA ASP A 256 4.81 -38.76 4.52
C ASP A 256 3.41 -38.19 4.19
N GLY A 257 3.33 -37.24 3.24
CA GLY A 257 2.08 -36.58 2.84
C GLY A 257 1.71 -35.34 3.67
N ASP A 258 2.44 -35.06 4.74
CA ASP A 258 2.30 -33.82 5.50
C ASP A 258 2.89 -32.62 4.75
N ARG A 259 2.17 -31.50 4.77
CA ARG A 259 2.59 -30.24 4.14
C ARG A 259 3.45 -29.44 5.11
N VAL A 260 4.70 -29.18 4.71
CA VAL A 260 5.58 -28.26 5.44
C VAL A 260 5.50 -26.90 4.78
N TYR A 261 5.05 -25.92 5.56
CA TYR A 261 5.03 -24.54 5.14
C TYR A 261 6.31 -23.85 5.59
N SER A 262 6.98 -23.19 4.65
CA SER A 262 8.19 -22.40 4.88
C SER A 262 8.08 -21.04 4.16
N GLY A 263 9.07 -20.16 4.36
CA GLY A 263 9.12 -18.84 3.71
C GLY A 263 9.19 -17.66 4.69
N ALA A 264 9.39 -16.46 4.14
CA ALA A 264 9.60 -15.25 4.94
C ALA A 264 8.38 -14.89 5.81
N ASP A 265 7.18 -14.96 5.25
CA ASP A 265 5.95 -14.61 5.98
C ASP A 265 5.59 -15.68 7.00
N ARG A 266 5.95 -16.94 6.74
CA ARG A 266 5.84 -18.02 7.72
C ARG A 266 6.73 -17.77 8.93
N GLN A 267 7.99 -17.36 8.72
CA GLN A 267 8.93 -17.03 9.81
C GLN A 267 8.45 -15.81 10.61
N MET A 268 7.92 -14.79 9.94
CA MET A 268 7.28 -13.66 10.61
C MET A 268 6.14 -14.13 11.52
N LEU A 269 5.30 -15.05 11.02
CA LEU A 269 4.20 -15.61 11.80
C LEU A 269 4.71 -16.42 13.01
N GLU A 270 5.81 -17.16 12.89
CA GLU A 270 6.45 -17.87 14.00
C GLU A 270 6.99 -16.92 15.06
N ALA A 271 7.63 -15.83 14.63
CA ALA A 271 8.09 -14.79 15.54
C ALA A 271 6.91 -14.18 16.32
N MET A 272 5.80 -13.88 15.64
CA MET A 272 4.57 -13.42 16.30
C MET A 272 4.00 -14.46 17.25
N ALA A 273 3.95 -15.73 16.85
CA ALA A 273 3.48 -16.85 17.66
C ALA A 273 4.33 -17.04 18.92
N SER A 274 5.64 -16.86 18.83
CA SER A 274 6.55 -16.92 19.98
C SER A 274 6.39 -15.74 20.93
N ALA A 275 6.15 -14.53 20.40
CA ALA A 275 6.01 -13.31 21.20
C ALA A 275 4.65 -13.21 21.90
N LEU A 276 3.59 -13.69 21.24
CA LEU A 276 2.20 -13.61 21.72
C LEU A 276 1.67 -14.96 22.22
N ASN A 277 2.51 -16.01 22.20
CA ASN A 277 2.22 -17.34 22.72
C ASN A 277 0.91 -17.94 22.17
N PHE A 278 0.87 -18.15 20.84
CA PHE A 278 -0.20 -18.89 20.15
C PHE A 278 0.37 -19.98 19.25
N SER A 279 -0.47 -20.98 18.92
CA SER A 279 -0.15 -22.01 17.92
C SER A 279 -0.79 -21.67 16.56
N ILE A 280 -0.10 -22.00 15.48
CA ILE A 280 -0.49 -21.62 14.11
C ILE A 280 -1.20 -22.81 13.46
N TYR A 281 -2.40 -22.57 12.93
CA TYR A 281 -3.11 -23.53 12.09
C TYR A 281 -3.42 -22.92 10.72
N ILE A 282 -2.94 -23.55 9.66
CA ILE A 282 -3.12 -23.08 8.28
C ILE A 282 -4.33 -23.78 7.67
N LEU A 283 -5.38 -23.02 7.39
CA LEU A 283 -6.59 -23.50 6.76
C LEU A 283 -6.34 -23.85 5.28
N PRO A 284 -6.84 -25.00 4.80
CA PRO A 284 -6.74 -25.34 3.39
C PRO A 284 -7.66 -24.43 2.56
N VAL A 285 -7.09 -23.78 1.55
CA VAL A 285 -7.76 -22.86 0.63
C VAL A 285 -7.30 -23.15 -0.79
N GLN A 286 -8.15 -22.88 -1.78
CA GLN A 286 -7.86 -23.18 -3.20
C GLN A 286 -7.58 -21.93 -4.04
N SER A 287 -8.14 -20.78 -3.66
CA SER A 287 -8.03 -19.54 -4.45
C SER A 287 -7.75 -18.32 -3.60
N TRP A 288 -7.15 -17.29 -4.22
CA TRP A 288 -6.87 -16.01 -3.55
C TRP A 288 -8.14 -15.24 -3.18
N ASP A 289 -9.24 -15.45 -3.90
CA ASP A 289 -10.53 -14.87 -3.54
C ASP A 289 -11.11 -15.55 -2.30
N GLU A 290 -10.96 -16.87 -2.19
CA GLU A 290 -11.33 -17.63 -0.99
C GLU A 290 -10.52 -17.16 0.23
N VAL A 291 -9.21 -16.93 0.08
CA VAL A 291 -8.36 -16.38 1.16
C VAL A 291 -8.97 -15.09 1.71
N LEU A 292 -9.30 -14.13 0.85
CA LEU A 292 -9.91 -12.86 1.26
C LEU A 292 -11.31 -13.06 1.86
N GLN A 293 -12.09 -13.99 1.32
CA GLN A 293 -13.41 -14.33 1.83
C GLN A 293 -13.35 -14.89 3.25
N ARG A 294 -12.46 -15.86 3.52
CA ARG A 294 -12.29 -16.47 4.86
C ARG A 294 -11.86 -15.47 5.91
N VAL A 295 -11.05 -14.47 5.54
CA VAL A 295 -10.69 -13.36 6.41
C VAL A 295 -11.89 -12.43 6.64
N ALA A 296 -12.65 -12.11 5.60
CA ALA A 296 -13.86 -11.28 5.72
C ALA A 296 -14.94 -11.95 6.59
N GLU A 297 -15.07 -13.28 6.49
CA GLU A 297 -15.96 -14.11 7.31
C GLU A 297 -15.40 -14.41 8.70
N ARG A 298 -14.14 -14.02 8.98
CA ARG A 298 -13.43 -14.19 10.27
C ARG A 298 -13.24 -15.65 10.69
N VAL A 299 -13.29 -16.56 9.73
CA VAL A 299 -12.88 -17.95 9.91
C VAL A 299 -11.36 -18.03 10.01
N SER A 300 -10.69 -17.18 9.23
CA SER A 300 -9.25 -16.91 9.29
C SER A 300 -9.02 -15.60 10.05
N PHE A 301 -8.10 -15.61 11.01
CA PHE A 301 -7.76 -14.42 11.81
C PHE A 301 -7.08 -13.35 10.95
N MET A 302 -6.16 -13.77 10.08
CA MET A 302 -5.55 -12.91 9.05
C MET A 302 -4.95 -13.74 7.91
N SER A 303 -4.66 -13.07 6.80
CA SER A 303 -3.87 -13.61 5.69
C SER A 303 -2.49 -12.94 5.69
N PRO A 304 -1.45 -13.63 6.21
CA PRO A 304 -0.09 -13.10 6.25
C PRO A 304 0.59 -13.27 4.88
N VAL A 305 0.10 -12.55 3.87
CA VAL A 305 0.69 -12.53 2.52
C VAL A 305 0.75 -11.08 2.04
N VAL A 306 1.67 -10.78 1.11
CA VAL A 306 1.72 -9.49 0.41
C VAL A 306 0.39 -9.18 -0.28
N HIS A 307 -0.42 -8.33 0.36
CA HIS A 307 -1.65 -7.79 -0.21
C HIS A 307 -1.48 -6.30 -0.49
N MET A 308 -1.51 -5.92 -1.78
CA MET A 308 -1.58 -4.51 -2.13
C MET A 308 -2.92 -3.91 -1.67
N VAL A 309 -2.85 -2.69 -1.13
CA VAL A 309 -4.00 -1.92 -0.64
C VAL A 309 -4.75 -1.35 -1.85
N LEU A 310 -5.84 -2.02 -2.24
CA LEU A 310 -6.75 -1.56 -3.29
C LEU A 310 -8.04 -1.01 -2.67
N PRO A 311 -8.66 0.05 -3.26
CA PRO A 311 -9.91 0.62 -2.75
C PRO A 311 -11.03 -0.42 -2.58
N GLN A 312 -11.13 -1.37 -3.50
CA GLN A 312 -12.14 -2.44 -3.48
C GLN A 312 -11.92 -3.42 -2.32
N ARG A 313 -10.65 -3.69 -1.96
CA ARG A 313 -10.31 -4.56 -0.81
C ARG A 313 -10.54 -3.84 0.51
N LEU A 314 -10.26 -2.55 0.58
CA LEU A 314 -10.57 -1.69 1.73
C LEU A 314 -12.05 -1.63 2.08
N LEU A 315 -12.95 -2.05 1.18
CA LEU A 315 -14.38 -2.20 1.50
C LEU A 315 -14.71 -3.51 2.23
N ARG A 316 -13.89 -4.57 2.06
CA ARG A 316 -14.16 -5.91 2.60
C ARG A 316 -13.30 -6.27 3.82
N VAL A 317 -12.03 -5.90 3.83
CA VAL A 317 -11.07 -6.26 4.88
C VAL A 317 -10.30 -5.04 5.40
N ASP A 318 -9.83 -5.12 6.63
CA ASP A 318 -8.90 -4.15 7.23
C ASP A 318 -7.45 -4.58 6.97
N PHE A 319 -6.55 -3.60 6.88
CA PHE A 319 -5.12 -3.83 6.73
C PHE A 319 -4.39 -3.38 8.00
N THR A 320 -3.31 -4.05 8.33
CA THR A 320 -2.37 -3.64 9.38
C THR A 320 -1.44 -2.53 8.86
N CYS A 321 -0.32 -2.30 9.54
CA CYS A 321 0.74 -1.45 9.00
C CYS A 321 1.45 -2.13 7.82
N THR A 322 1.90 -1.32 6.86
CA THR A 322 2.75 -1.79 5.76
C THR A 322 4.13 -2.11 6.31
N TYR A 323 4.54 -3.38 6.25
CA TYR A 323 5.89 -3.80 6.67
C TYR A 323 6.89 -3.75 5.51
N GLU A 324 6.44 -3.98 4.27
CA GLU A 324 7.28 -3.89 3.07
C GLU A 324 7.00 -2.57 2.33
N HIS A 325 7.93 -1.62 2.46
CA HIS A 325 7.86 -0.33 1.77
C HIS A 325 8.61 -0.41 0.44
N GLY A 326 8.01 0.12 -0.63
CA GLY A 326 8.70 0.26 -1.92
C GLY A 326 8.50 -0.87 -2.93
N ILE A 327 7.47 -1.72 -2.76
CA ILE A 327 7.02 -2.61 -3.85
C ILE A 327 6.41 -1.75 -4.96
N ASN A 328 7.26 -1.28 -5.86
CA ASN A 328 6.83 -0.64 -7.09
C ASN A 328 6.33 -1.72 -8.04
N ILE A 329 5.16 -1.51 -8.63
CA ILE A 329 4.65 -2.39 -9.68
C ILE A 329 5.61 -2.28 -10.87
N ALA A 330 6.33 -3.36 -11.14
CA ALA A 330 7.23 -3.48 -12.27
C ALA A 330 6.65 -4.45 -13.32
N PHE A 331 7.06 -4.25 -14.57
CA PHE A 331 6.80 -5.21 -15.64
C PHE A 331 8.07 -6.03 -15.90
N ALA A 332 7.87 -7.32 -16.15
CA ALA A 332 8.95 -8.23 -16.53
C ALA A 332 8.76 -8.64 -17.99
N MET A 333 9.85 -8.69 -18.74
CA MET A 333 9.86 -9.13 -20.13
C MET A 333 11.05 -10.05 -20.34
N ALA A 334 10.98 -10.86 -21.39
CA ALA A 334 12.11 -11.66 -21.78
C ALA A 334 13.30 -10.78 -22.20
N LYS A 335 14.50 -11.25 -21.86
CA LYS A 335 15.74 -10.59 -22.23
C LYS A 335 15.83 -10.55 -23.77
N PRO A 336 16.06 -9.37 -24.38
CA PRO A 336 16.13 -9.26 -25.83
C PRO A 336 17.31 -10.08 -26.38
N VAL A 337 17.11 -10.63 -27.58
CA VAL A 337 18.14 -11.39 -28.27
C VAL A 337 19.22 -10.42 -28.78
N LEU A 338 20.48 -10.84 -28.67
CA LEU A 338 21.58 -10.09 -29.27
C LEU A 338 21.44 -10.09 -30.78
N LYS A 339 21.64 -8.94 -31.41
CA LYS A 339 21.69 -8.84 -32.88
C LYS A 339 22.77 -9.79 -33.42
N PRO A 340 22.62 -10.28 -34.67
CA PRO A 340 23.57 -11.24 -35.24
C PRO A 340 24.99 -10.67 -35.23
N GLN A 341 25.97 -11.52 -34.88
CA GLN A 341 27.33 -11.10 -34.55
C GLN A 341 28.03 -10.35 -35.70
N TRP A 342 27.74 -10.64 -36.96
CA TRP A 342 28.35 -9.92 -38.09
C TRP A 342 28.02 -8.42 -38.08
N GLN A 343 26.87 -8.00 -37.52
CA GLN A 343 26.52 -6.58 -37.41
C GLN A 343 27.42 -5.84 -36.41
N SER A 344 28.11 -6.55 -35.51
CA SER A 344 29.07 -5.94 -34.59
C SER A 344 30.28 -5.34 -35.29
N LEU A 345 30.53 -5.70 -36.55
CA LEU A 345 31.58 -5.07 -37.38
C LEU A 345 31.16 -3.68 -37.90
N TYR A 346 29.86 -3.41 -38.00
CA TYR A 346 29.32 -2.15 -38.53
C TYR A 346 29.01 -1.12 -37.42
N TYR A 347 28.43 -1.57 -36.30
CA TYR A 347 28.08 -0.72 -35.15
C TYR A 347 29.20 0.11 -34.46
N PRO A 348 30.51 -0.21 -34.58
CA PRO A 348 31.56 0.56 -33.91
C PRO A 348 31.62 2.03 -34.34
N LEU A 349 31.08 2.35 -35.53
CA LEU A 349 30.94 3.70 -36.05
C LEU A 349 29.45 3.96 -36.37
N SER A 350 29.01 5.19 -36.16
CA SER A 350 27.64 5.59 -36.53
C SER A 350 27.49 5.70 -38.04
N ASP A 351 26.25 5.60 -38.52
CA ASP A 351 25.94 5.73 -39.96
C ASP A 351 26.49 7.05 -40.55
N GLN A 352 26.47 8.12 -39.76
CA GLN A 352 27.02 9.43 -40.14
C GLN A 352 28.54 9.36 -40.34
N VAL A 353 29.27 8.70 -39.43
CA VAL A 353 30.72 8.59 -39.52
C VAL A 353 31.14 7.70 -40.69
N TRP A 354 30.40 6.62 -40.96
CA TRP A 354 30.61 5.82 -42.17
C TRP A 354 30.45 6.64 -43.45
N LEU A 355 29.41 7.48 -43.52
CA LEU A 355 29.16 8.35 -44.67
C LEU A 355 30.27 9.40 -44.81
N TYR A 356 30.70 10.04 -43.72
CA TYR A 356 31.82 10.99 -43.76
C TYR A 356 33.15 10.33 -44.13
N ALA A 357 33.44 9.12 -43.64
CA ALA A 357 34.63 8.38 -44.00
C ALA A 357 34.66 8.04 -45.51
N LEU A 358 33.53 7.62 -46.08
CA LEU A 358 33.38 7.39 -47.50
C LEU A 358 33.54 8.69 -48.31
N GLY A 359 32.98 9.79 -47.82
CA GLY A 359 33.15 11.13 -48.42
C GLY A 359 34.61 11.57 -48.45
N VAL A 360 35.33 11.47 -47.32
CA VAL A 360 36.76 11.82 -47.23
C VAL A 360 37.61 10.94 -48.13
N LEU A 361 37.28 9.65 -48.26
CA LEU A 361 37.96 8.72 -49.18
C LEU A 361 37.79 9.16 -50.64
N ILE A 362 36.57 9.50 -51.07
CA ILE A 362 36.31 9.98 -52.43
C ILE A 362 37.04 11.30 -52.69
N ILE A 363 36.96 12.26 -51.76
CA ILE A 363 37.65 13.56 -51.88
C ILE A 363 39.16 13.34 -52.00
N THR A 364 39.72 12.43 -51.22
CA THR A 364 41.15 12.11 -51.24
C THR A 364 41.54 11.51 -52.60
N ILE A 365 40.78 10.55 -53.14
CA ILE A 365 41.00 9.99 -54.48
C ILE A 365 40.92 11.08 -55.56
N LEU A 366 39.89 11.94 -55.52
CA LEU A 366 39.73 13.04 -56.48
C LEU A 366 40.86 14.06 -56.39
N SER A 367 41.35 14.35 -55.19
CA SER A 367 42.50 15.25 -54.98
C SER A 367 43.78 14.67 -55.57
N PHE A 368 44.02 13.36 -55.40
CA PHE A 368 45.16 12.67 -56.00
C PHE A 368 45.07 12.64 -57.54
N LEU A 369 43.88 12.41 -58.11
CA LEU A 369 43.67 12.45 -59.56
C LEU A 369 43.85 13.87 -60.13
N SER A 370 43.36 14.89 -59.42
CA SER A 370 43.53 16.28 -59.82
C SER A 370 45.00 16.70 -59.84
N VAL A 371 45.77 16.29 -58.83
CA VAL A 371 47.22 16.55 -58.76
C VAL A 371 47.97 15.79 -59.87
N GLN A 372 47.57 14.56 -60.18
CA GLN A 372 48.17 13.78 -61.27
C GLN A 372 47.88 14.39 -62.65
N ASN A 373 46.65 14.85 -62.90
CA ASN A 373 46.26 15.46 -64.17
C ASN A 373 46.83 16.87 -64.36
N GLY A 374 46.95 17.66 -63.28
CA GLY A 374 47.50 19.02 -63.32
C GLY A 374 49.03 19.07 -63.39
N SER A 375 49.71 17.95 -63.14
CA SER A 375 51.17 17.87 -63.20
C SER A 375 51.61 17.04 -64.41
N ASN A 376 52.02 17.71 -65.50
CA ASN A 376 52.88 17.12 -66.54
C ASN A 376 54.30 16.77 -66.01
N LEU A 377 54.46 16.59 -64.69
CA LEU A 377 55.72 16.46 -63.96
C LEU A 377 56.00 15.01 -63.53
N PHE A 378 55.09 14.07 -63.79
CA PHE A 378 55.40 12.65 -63.74
C PHE A 378 56.07 12.26 -65.05
N GLY A 379 57.40 12.32 -65.08
CA GLY A 379 58.20 11.78 -66.17
C GLY A 379 57.83 10.33 -66.46
N GLU A 380 57.49 10.06 -67.71
CA GLU A 380 57.52 8.79 -68.47
C GLU A 380 57.18 7.43 -67.84
N ASP A 381 56.60 7.34 -66.63
CA ASP A 381 56.02 6.09 -66.12
C ASP A 381 54.49 6.19 -66.03
N LYS A 382 53.85 6.18 -67.21
CA LYS A 382 52.39 6.03 -67.39
C LYS A 382 51.88 4.60 -67.09
N SER A 383 52.51 3.86 -66.16
CA SER A 383 52.16 2.45 -65.89
C SER A 383 51.33 2.22 -64.61
N SER A 384 51.19 3.21 -63.72
CA SER A 384 50.22 3.13 -62.63
C SER A 384 48.90 3.78 -63.05
N GLY A 385 48.04 2.99 -63.70
CA GLY A 385 46.69 3.41 -64.06
C GLY A 385 45.87 3.88 -62.84
N ILE A 386 44.80 4.64 -63.09
CA ILE A 386 43.87 5.16 -62.07
C ILE A 386 43.47 4.09 -61.04
N GLY A 387 43.27 2.84 -61.48
CA GLY A 387 42.98 1.70 -60.61
C GLY A 387 44.06 1.40 -59.58
N ALA A 388 45.34 1.55 -59.91
CA ALA A 388 46.44 1.34 -58.97
C ALA A 388 46.51 2.42 -57.88
N LEU A 389 46.16 3.67 -58.20
CA LEU A 389 46.07 4.74 -57.22
C LEU A 389 44.87 4.55 -56.29
N VAL A 390 43.71 4.23 -56.84
CA VAL A 390 42.51 3.91 -56.06
C VAL A 390 42.79 2.72 -55.13
N LEU A 391 43.44 1.67 -55.63
CA LEU A 391 43.82 0.50 -54.82
C LEU A 391 44.87 0.86 -53.76
N SER A 392 45.80 1.78 -54.03
CA SER A 392 46.80 2.23 -53.05
C SER A 392 46.17 3.05 -51.92
N VAL A 393 45.22 3.94 -52.24
CA VAL A 393 44.48 4.73 -51.24
C VAL A 393 43.58 3.81 -50.40
N LEU A 394 42.84 2.90 -51.03
CA LEU A 394 42.05 1.88 -50.32
C LEU A 394 42.92 0.96 -49.47
N GLY A 395 44.04 0.48 -50.02
CA GLY A 395 45.00 -0.35 -49.31
C GLY A 395 45.56 0.34 -48.08
N SER A 396 45.90 1.63 -48.19
CA SER A 396 46.37 2.42 -47.05
C SER A 396 45.31 2.56 -45.94
N LEU A 397 44.02 2.69 -46.28
CA LEU A 397 42.92 2.68 -45.29
C LEU A 397 42.88 1.37 -44.49
N PHE A 398 43.17 0.24 -45.14
CA PHE A 398 43.27 -1.07 -44.49
C PHE A 398 44.62 -1.30 -43.78
N GLY A 399 45.49 -0.29 -43.73
CA GLY A 399 46.80 -0.38 -43.08
C GLY A 399 47.89 -1.02 -43.94
N GLN A 400 47.68 -1.15 -45.25
CA GLN A 400 48.73 -1.58 -46.17
C GLN A 400 49.68 -0.41 -46.49
N THR A 401 50.92 -0.74 -46.85
CA THR A 401 51.91 0.28 -47.21
C THR A 401 51.52 0.96 -48.51
N PHE A 402 51.65 2.28 -48.57
CA PHE A 402 51.46 3.05 -49.79
C PHE A 402 52.55 2.64 -50.79
N SER A 403 52.17 1.88 -51.83
CA SER A 403 53.09 1.23 -52.79
C SER A 403 53.81 2.23 -53.72
N THR A 404 53.36 3.49 -53.73
CA THR A 404 53.94 4.52 -54.60
C THR A 404 55.22 5.10 -54.00
N ARG A 405 56.27 5.20 -54.82
CA ARG A 405 57.54 5.88 -54.50
C ARG A 405 57.27 7.26 -53.90
N CYS A 406 58.04 7.68 -52.89
CA CYS A 406 57.85 8.95 -52.20
C CYS A 406 57.68 10.11 -53.20
N PRO A 407 56.58 10.89 -53.13
CA PRO A 407 56.33 11.91 -54.12
C PRO A 407 57.38 13.03 -54.01
N THR A 408 57.81 13.52 -55.17
CA THR A 408 58.77 14.63 -55.28
C THR A 408 58.12 15.98 -54.98
N VAL A 409 56.80 16.11 -55.15
CA VAL A 409 56.04 17.37 -54.99
C VAL A 409 55.59 17.60 -53.55
N SER A 410 55.87 18.80 -53.00
CA SER A 410 55.54 19.16 -51.61
C SER A 410 54.05 19.11 -51.28
N SER A 411 53.16 19.51 -52.19
CA SER A 411 51.71 19.48 -51.99
C SER A 411 51.17 18.05 -51.81
N MET A 412 51.71 17.10 -52.58
CA MET A 412 51.38 15.67 -52.48
C MET A 412 51.84 15.08 -51.14
N ARG A 413 53.01 15.50 -50.63
CA ARG A 413 53.52 15.06 -49.32
C ARG A 413 52.60 15.50 -48.18
N VAL A 414 52.13 16.73 -48.24
CA VAL A 414 51.18 17.28 -47.24
C VAL A 414 49.85 16.51 -47.29
N LEU A 415 49.31 16.28 -48.49
CA LEU A 415 48.08 15.51 -48.69
C LEU A 415 48.18 14.08 -48.16
N ILE A 416 49.29 13.38 -48.46
CA ILE A 416 49.56 12.04 -47.93
C ILE A 416 49.70 12.07 -46.40
N ALA A 417 50.40 13.06 -45.83
CA ALA A 417 50.56 13.16 -44.39
C ALA A 417 49.21 13.31 -43.66
N PHE A 418 48.34 14.21 -44.14
CA PHE A 418 47.00 14.37 -43.57
C PHE A 418 46.12 13.13 -43.77
N TRP A 419 46.19 12.48 -44.94
CA TRP A 419 45.48 11.22 -45.19
C TRP A 419 45.93 10.11 -44.24
N LEU A 420 47.25 9.94 -44.02
CA LEU A 420 47.78 8.93 -43.12
C LEU A 420 47.40 9.20 -41.66
N ILE A 421 47.41 10.47 -41.21
CA ILE A 421 46.92 10.85 -39.88
C ILE A 421 45.43 10.50 -39.74
N PHE A 422 44.62 10.83 -40.75
CA PHE A 422 43.19 10.51 -40.76
C PHE A 422 42.95 9.00 -40.66
N VAL A 423 43.60 8.21 -41.52
CA VAL A 423 43.50 6.74 -41.51
C VAL A 423 43.94 6.16 -40.17
N PHE A 424 45.02 6.68 -39.59
CA PHE A 424 45.51 6.23 -38.29
C PHE A 424 44.48 6.49 -37.17
N ILE A 425 43.89 7.69 -37.12
CA ILE A 425 42.86 8.05 -36.14
C ILE A 425 41.62 7.18 -36.33
N LEU A 426 41.09 7.11 -37.56
CA LEU A 426 39.87 6.35 -37.87
C LEU A 426 40.06 4.85 -37.58
N GLY A 427 41.18 4.27 -38.01
CA GLY A 427 41.51 2.87 -37.78
C GLY A 427 41.69 2.54 -36.29
N SER A 428 42.33 3.42 -35.53
CA SER A 428 42.50 3.23 -34.08
C SER A 428 41.17 3.34 -33.33
N ALA A 429 40.33 4.33 -33.68
CA ALA A 429 39.00 4.50 -33.09
C ALA A 429 38.07 3.32 -33.41
N TYR A 430 38.07 2.85 -34.67
CA TYR A 430 37.29 1.68 -35.08
C TYR A 430 37.70 0.43 -34.30
N LYS A 431 39.01 0.14 -34.22
CA LYS A 431 39.54 -1.01 -33.47
C LYS A 431 39.18 -0.93 -31.98
N GLY A 432 39.34 0.24 -31.35
CA GLY A 432 39.01 0.46 -29.95
C GLY A 432 37.52 0.23 -29.67
N ASN A 433 36.64 0.82 -30.49
CA ASN A 433 35.20 0.64 -30.35
C ASN A 433 34.78 -0.80 -30.63
N LEU A 434 35.36 -1.45 -31.63
CA LEU A 434 35.07 -2.85 -31.95
C LEU A 434 35.40 -3.77 -30.77
N ILE A 435 36.56 -3.58 -30.12
CA ILE A 435 36.92 -4.33 -28.92
C ILE A 435 35.89 -4.10 -27.81
N ALA A 436 35.48 -2.84 -27.57
CA ALA A 436 34.46 -2.53 -26.56
C ALA A 436 33.12 -3.21 -26.84
N PHE A 437 32.66 -3.23 -28.10
CA PHE A 437 31.41 -3.88 -28.51
C PHE A 437 31.46 -5.41 -28.41
N LEU A 438 32.63 -6.02 -28.63
CA LEU A 438 32.80 -7.47 -28.48
C LEU A 438 32.85 -7.92 -27.02
N VAL A 439 33.38 -7.07 -26.13
CA VAL A 439 33.42 -7.35 -24.68
C VAL A 439 32.07 -7.11 -24.01
N ALA A 440 31.38 -6.01 -24.38
CA ALA A 440 30.09 -5.64 -23.81
C ALA A 440 29.02 -5.55 -24.91
N PRO A 441 28.28 -6.64 -25.19
CA PRO A 441 27.31 -6.64 -26.27
C PRO A 441 26.14 -5.71 -25.93
N ARG A 442 25.85 -4.77 -26.82
CA ARG A 442 24.75 -3.81 -26.65
C ARG A 442 23.43 -4.45 -27.02
N TYR A 443 22.55 -4.61 -26.03
CA TYR A 443 21.17 -5.05 -26.26
C TYR A 443 20.38 -3.95 -26.98
N PRO A 444 19.35 -4.32 -27.78
CA PRO A 444 18.41 -3.33 -28.30
C PRO A 444 17.71 -2.61 -27.15
N PRO A 445 17.26 -1.36 -27.36
CA PRO A 445 16.54 -0.62 -26.34
C PRO A 445 15.28 -1.39 -25.94
N ARG A 446 14.99 -1.37 -24.64
CA ARG A 446 13.78 -1.97 -24.05
C ARG A 446 12.88 -0.83 -23.55
N PRO A 447 11.54 -0.97 -23.59
CA PRO A 447 10.66 -0.05 -22.90
C PRO A 447 11.02 0.00 -21.42
N GLU A 448 11.26 1.20 -20.90
CA GLU A 448 11.55 1.44 -19.47
C GLU A 448 10.41 2.19 -18.79
N THR A 449 9.51 2.79 -19.58
CA THR A 449 8.34 3.51 -19.09
C THR A 449 7.05 2.82 -19.46
N LEU A 450 6.00 3.08 -18.68
CA LEU A 450 4.65 2.60 -18.98
C LEU A 450 4.16 3.09 -20.36
N ALA A 451 4.48 4.33 -20.74
CA ALA A 451 4.06 4.89 -22.01
C ALA A 451 4.70 4.17 -23.20
N GLU A 452 5.96 3.74 -23.08
CA GLU A 452 6.62 2.90 -24.08
C GLU A 452 6.07 1.49 -24.08
N LEU A 453 5.82 0.92 -22.91
CA LEU A 453 5.24 -0.42 -22.79
C LEU A 453 3.90 -0.52 -23.51
N VAL A 454 3.00 0.45 -23.31
CA VAL A 454 1.68 0.46 -23.96
C VAL A 454 1.78 0.53 -25.49
N LYS A 455 2.85 1.10 -26.04
CA LYS A 455 3.06 1.17 -27.50
C LYS A 455 3.58 -0.15 -28.09
N VAL A 456 4.37 -0.88 -27.31
CA VAL A 456 5.12 -2.06 -27.79
C VAL A 456 4.43 -3.37 -27.40
N ALA A 457 3.81 -3.43 -26.22
CA ALA A 457 3.24 -4.65 -25.68
C ALA A 457 1.89 -4.95 -26.35
N GLU A 458 1.77 -6.15 -26.91
CA GLU A 458 0.48 -6.67 -27.38
C GLU A 458 -0.37 -7.16 -26.19
N ARG A 459 0.27 -7.78 -25.20
CA ARG A 459 -0.39 -8.46 -24.07
C ARG A 459 0.43 -8.32 -22.80
N VAL A 460 -0.26 -8.20 -21.67
CA VAL A 460 0.35 -8.23 -20.33
C VAL A 460 -0.37 -9.29 -19.51
N THR A 461 0.35 -10.23 -18.92
CA THR A 461 -0.26 -11.31 -18.12
C THR A 461 -0.14 -11.03 -16.63
N MET A 462 -1.17 -11.37 -15.87
CA MET A 462 -1.17 -11.31 -14.41
C MET A 462 -1.89 -12.53 -13.81
N PRO A 463 -1.51 -12.98 -12.60
CA PRO A 463 -2.20 -14.09 -11.91
C PRO A 463 -3.67 -13.79 -11.61
N SER A 464 -4.39 -14.76 -11.07
CA SER A 464 -5.85 -14.67 -10.81
C SER A 464 -6.26 -13.43 -10.01
N TYR A 465 -5.46 -12.99 -9.03
CA TYR A 465 -5.72 -11.76 -8.28
C TYR A 465 -5.64 -10.47 -9.13
N GLY A 466 -5.16 -10.57 -10.37
CA GLY A 466 -5.05 -9.50 -11.35
C GLY A 466 -6.39 -8.96 -11.83
N GLU A 467 -7.52 -9.64 -11.60
CA GLU A 467 -8.83 -9.10 -11.97
C GLU A 467 -9.15 -7.79 -11.25
N GLN A 468 -8.86 -7.71 -9.95
CA GLN A 468 -9.07 -6.48 -9.18
C GLN A 468 -8.12 -5.37 -9.65
N PHE A 469 -6.88 -5.72 -10.03
CA PHE A 469 -5.94 -4.77 -10.64
C PHE A 469 -6.41 -4.27 -11.99
N ARG A 470 -6.92 -5.16 -12.85
CA ARG A 470 -7.49 -4.81 -14.15
C ARG A 470 -8.59 -3.76 -13.98
N ASN A 471 -9.50 -3.99 -13.06
CA ASN A 471 -10.62 -3.08 -12.79
C ASN A 471 -10.12 -1.75 -12.22
N PHE A 472 -9.14 -1.78 -11.31
CA PHE A 472 -8.51 -0.59 -10.77
C PHE A 472 -7.80 0.25 -11.86
N LEU A 473 -7.00 -0.38 -12.72
CA LEU A 473 -6.30 0.28 -13.84
C LEU A 473 -7.27 0.88 -14.85
N LYS A 474 -8.35 0.17 -15.18
CA LYS A 474 -9.41 0.67 -16.07
C LYS A 474 -10.18 1.86 -15.49
N SER A 475 -10.30 1.94 -14.16
CA SER A 475 -10.95 3.06 -13.48
C SER A 475 -10.06 4.30 -13.32
N SER A 476 -8.78 4.22 -13.71
CA SER A 476 -7.84 5.33 -13.59
C SER A 476 -8.19 6.47 -14.56
N GLU A 477 -7.89 7.71 -14.18
CA GLU A 477 -8.07 8.89 -15.05
C GLU A 477 -7.01 8.97 -16.16
N PHE A 478 -5.86 8.31 -16.00
CA PHE A 478 -4.78 8.40 -16.98
C PHE A 478 -4.94 7.37 -18.11
N PRO A 479 -4.80 7.79 -19.39
CA PRO A 479 -5.03 6.92 -20.54
C PRO A 479 -4.04 5.74 -20.61
N ASN A 480 -2.80 5.92 -20.17
CA ASN A 480 -1.80 4.85 -20.18
C ASN A 480 -2.16 3.70 -19.22
N PHE A 481 -2.74 4.00 -18.06
CA PHE A 481 -3.20 2.97 -17.12
C PHE A 481 -4.46 2.28 -17.64
N GLN A 482 -5.38 3.01 -18.27
CA GLN A 482 -6.56 2.41 -18.91
C GLN A 482 -6.17 1.45 -20.04
N ALA A 483 -5.23 1.86 -20.89
CA ALA A 483 -4.69 1.03 -21.97
C ALA A 483 -4.03 -0.24 -21.42
N LEU A 484 -3.19 -0.11 -20.37
CA LEU A 484 -2.61 -1.25 -19.68
C LEU A 484 -3.68 -2.20 -19.12
N GLY A 485 -4.72 -1.65 -18.48
CA GLY A 485 -5.83 -2.44 -17.96
C GLY A 485 -6.62 -3.17 -19.05
N ASN A 486 -6.68 -2.65 -20.27
CA ASN A 486 -7.31 -3.32 -21.41
C ASN A 486 -6.43 -4.43 -22.00
N MET A 487 -5.10 -4.29 -21.95
CA MET A 487 -4.13 -5.29 -22.40
C MET A 487 -3.90 -6.42 -21.38
N LEU A 488 -4.37 -6.24 -20.13
CA LEU A 488 -4.14 -7.17 -19.04
C LEU A 488 -5.00 -8.45 -19.15
N GLN A 489 -4.34 -9.59 -19.36
CA GLN A 489 -4.92 -10.93 -19.35
C GLN A 489 -4.69 -11.59 -17.99
N VAL A 490 -5.80 -12.03 -17.37
CA VAL A 490 -5.82 -12.62 -16.02
C VAL A 490 -5.93 -14.13 -16.12
N GLY A 491 -5.27 -14.85 -15.22
CA GLY A 491 -5.52 -16.29 -15.00
C GLY A 491 -4.33 -17.21 -15.28
N VAL A 492 -3.20 -16.65 -15.67
CA VAL A 492 -1.95 -17.40 -15.87
C VAL A 492 -1.14 -17.36 -14.57
N SER A 493 -0.62 -18.50 -14.10
CA SER A 493 0.26 -18.50 -12.92
C SER A 493 1.50 -17.62 -13.16
N VAL A 494 2.16 -17.14 -12.11
CA VAL A 494 3.37 -16.30 -12.27
C VAL A 494 4.42 -17.01 -13.12
N THR A 495 4.64 -18.31 -12.88
CA THR A 495 5.60 -19.13 -13.61
C THR A 495 5.20 -19.32 -15.07
N ASP A 496 3.93 -19.59 -15.33
CA ASP A 496 3.45 -19.78 -16.70
C ASP A 496 3.49 -18.46 -17.48
N GLY A 497 3.20 -17.33 -16.83
CA GLY A 497 3.29 -16.00 -17.43
C GLY A 497 4.73 -15.65 -17.83
N LEU A 498 5.69 -15.99 -16.97
CA LEU A 498 7.12 -15.88 -17.30
C LEU A 498 7.50 -16.81 -18.45
N GLN A 499 7.02 -18.05 -18.49
CA GLN A 499 7.29 -18.97 -19.60
C GLN A 499 6.68 -18.47 -20.92
N LEU A 500 5.48 -17.92 -20.91
CA LEU A 500 4.85 -17.30 -22.09
C LEU A 500 5.69 -16.13 -22.59
N ALA A 501 6.18 -15.26 -21.70
CA ALA A 501 7.07 -14.16 -22.07
C ALA A 501 8.37 -14.67 -22.72
N LEU A 502 8.89 -15.83 -22.29
CA LEU A 502 10.08 -16.45 -22.92
C LEU A 502 9.77 -17.11 -24.26
N LYS A 503 8.54 -17.61 -24.46
CA LYS A 503 8.10 -18.29 -25.69
C LYS A 503 7.79 -17.30 -26.82
N TYR A 504 7.16 -16.17 -26.50
CA TYR A 504 6.74 -15.15 -27.46
C TYR A 504 7.74 -13.96 -27.52
N ARG A 505 9.04 -14.27 -27.54
CA ARG A 505 10.13 -13.28 -27.55
C ARG A 505 10.23 -12.43 -28.80
#